data_AF-A0A0P7CMT5-F1
#
_entry.id   AF-A0A0P7CMT5-F1
#
_cell.length_a   1.000
_cell.length_b   1.000
_cell.length_c   1.000
_cell.angle_alpha   90.00
_cell.angle_beta   90.00
_cell.angle_gamma   90.00
#
_symmetry.space_group_name_H-M   'P 1'
#
loop_
_entity.id
_entity.type
_entity.pdbx_description
1 polymer ?
#
loop_
_entity_poly.entity_id
_entity_poly.type
_entity_poly.pdbx_seq_one_letter_code
_entity_poly.pdbx_strand_id
1 'polypeptide(L)'
;MERSCTTYYLEMVSASELKEKPQPHELQIIECEVPQAEFNRFLYKLVGTPWEWGDLDTWGISDWQALVEQDCHRTWVAYYRGAIAGYYELYRPDGSNAEIRYFGLAPQFLGCGFGGALLSHAVRSAWGWSGTERVWVHTCTFDHPAALRNYQARGFRIFKQEETEASQ
;
A
#
# COMPACT_ATOMS: atom_id res chain seq x y z
N MET A 1 -0.16 -11.11 -28.45
CA MET A 1 -0.84 -11.78 -27.32
C MET A 1 -1.36 -10.67 -26.44
N GLU A 2 -2.67 -10.45 -26.47
CA GLU A 2 -3.35 -9.54 -25.54
C GLU A 2 -3.03 -9.99 -24.12
N ARG A 3 -2.47 -9.09 -23.31
CA ARG A 3 -2.22 -9.37 -21.89
C ARG A 3 -3.52 -9.14 -21.15
N SER A 4 -4.15 -10.19 -20.65
CA SER A 4 -5.22 -10.03 -19.67
C SER A 4 -4.62 -9.63 -18.32
N CYS A 5 -5.31 -8.75 -17.60
CA CYS A 5 -4.99 -8.36 -16.24
C CYS A 5 -6.05 -8.93 -15.31
N THR A 6 -5.63 -9.68 -14.28
CA THR A 6 -6.55 -10.09 -13.21
C THR A 6 -6.28 -9.22 -11.99
N THR A 7 -7.32 -8.52 -11.52
CA THR A 7 -7.28 -7.74 -10.28
C THR A 7 -7.95 -8.51 -9.16
N TYR A 8 -7.22 -8.72 -8.07
CA TYR A 8 -7.68 -9.35 -6.85
C TYR A 8 -7.98 -8.28 -5.82
N TYR A 9 -9.20 -8.29 -5.28
CA TYR A 9 -9.59 -7.45 -4.16
C TYR A 9 -9.60 -8.30 -2.90
N LEU A 10 -8.85 -7.86 -1.90
CA LEU A 10 -8.68 -8.56 -0.64
C LEU A 10 -9.14 -7.72 0.54
N GLU A 11 -9.64 -8.39 1.57
CA GLU A 11 -10.12 -7.75 2.79
C GLU A 11 -9.69 -8.50 4.06
N MET A 12 -9.79 -7.78 5.18
CA MET A 12 -9.70 -8.23 6.54
C MET A 12 -10.79 -7.52 7.34
N VAL A 13 -11.61 -8.26 8.07
CA VAL A 13 -12.80 -7.74 8.78
C VAL A 13 -12.66 -7.80 10.30
N SER A 14 -11.53 -8.32 10.79
CA SER A 14 -11.14 -8.22 12.20
C SER A 14 -9.62 -8.08 12.35
N ALA A 15 -9.19 -7.20 13.26
CA ALA A 15 -7.78 -7.04 13.62
C ALA A 15 -7.14 -8.36 14.11
N SER A 16 -7.92 -9.29 14.67
CA SER A 16 -7.43 -10.59 15.13
C SER A 16 -7.04 -11.54 13.99
N GLU A 17 -7.45 -11.26 12.76
CA GLU A 17 -7.10 -12.06 11.57
C GLU A 17 -5.67 -11.78 11.10
N LEU A 18 -5.05 -10.68 11.55
CA LEU A 18 -3.69 -10.32 11.22
C LEU A 18 -2.73 -11.41 11.71
N LYS A 19 -2.15 -12.12 10.74
CA LYS A 19 -0.96 -12.93 10.97
C LYS A 19 0.22 -11.98 10.89
N GLU A 20 0.76 -11.56 12.03
CA GLU A 20 1.83 -10.55 12.06
C GLU A 20 3.18 -11.12 11.63
N LYS A 21 3.96 -10.32 10.88
CA LYS A 21 5.38 -10.55 10.66
C LYS A 21 6.15 -9.51 11.49
N PRO A 22 7.01 -9.93 12.43
CA PRO A 22 7.78 -9.00 13.26
C PRO A 22 8.61 -8.03 12.41
N GLN A 23 8.64 -6.77 12.84
CA GLN A 23 9.46 -5.74 12.23
C GLN A 23 10.94 -5.96 12.57
N PRO A 24 11.84 -6.05 11.58
CA PRO A 24 13.28 -6.09 11.85
C PRO A 24 13.73 -4.82 12.56
N HIS A 25 14.62 -4.94 13.54
CA HIS A 25 15.12 -3.80 14.32
C HIS A 25 15.77 -2.69 13.45
N GLU A 26 16.40 -3.07 12.34
CA GLU A 26 17.04 -2.11 11.42
C GLU A 26 16.04 -1.36 10.52
N LEU A 27 14.78 -1.79 10.46
CA LEU A 27 13.73 -1.17 9.66
C LEU A 27 12.93 -0.23 10.56
N GLN A 28 12.96 1.06 10.28
CA GLN A 28 12.11 2.05 10.95
C GLN A 28 10.91 2.33 10.06
N ILE A 29 9.71 2.46 10.63
CA ILE A 29 8.50 2.82 9.89
C ILE A 29 7.91 4.04 10.60
N ILE A 30 7.82 5.15 9.89
CA ILE A 30 7.51 6.46 10.47
C ILE A 30 6.38 7.09 9.65
N GLU A 31 5.43 7.71 10.33
CA GLU A 31 4.35 8.46 9.69
C GLU A 31 4.82 9.83 9.22
N CYS A 32 4.36 10.23 8.04
CA CYS A 32 4.49 11.61 7.56
C CYS A 32 3.32 12.46 8.10
N GLU A 33 3.39 12.83 9.38
CA GLU A 33 2.31 13.55 10.09
C GLU A 33 2.05 14.96 9.56
N VAL A 34 3.04 15.56 8.89
CA VAL A 34 2.89 16.81 8.14
C VAL A 34 2.80 16.43 6.67
N PRO A 35 1.61 16.52 6.03
CA PRO A 35 1.45 16.12 4.64
C PRO A 35 2.36 16.91 3.70
N GLN A 36 2.95 16.22 2.72
CA GLN A 36 3.89 16.80 1.76
C GLN A 36 3.59 16.23 0.37
N ALA A 37 2.85 16.98 -0.44
CA ALA A 37 2.39 16.56 -1.76
C ALA A 37 3.55 16.12 -2.69
N GLU A 38 4.66 16.87 -2.72
CA GLU A 38 5.83 16.53 -3.52
C GLU A 38 6.49 15.23 -3.04
N PHE A 39 6.45 14.96 -1.73
CA PHE A 39 7.03 13.76 -1.14
C PHE A 39 6.20 12.52 -1.48
N ASN A 40 4.87 12.57 -1.35
CA ASN A 40 3.99 11.50 -1.79
C ASN A 40 4.14 11.19 -3.28
N ARG A 41 4.18 12.22 -4.13
CA ARG A 41 4.45 12.05 -5.56
C ARG A 41 5.80 11.38 -5.82
N PHE A 42 6.83 11.74 -5.06
CA PHE A 42 8.14 11.11 -5.14
C PHE A 42 8.09 9.63 -4.72
N LEU A 43 7.44 9.30 -3.61
CA LEU A 43 7.30 7.93 -3.10
C LEU A 43 6.54 7.03 -4.10
N TYR A 44 5.46 7.55 -4.67
CA TYR A 44 4.69 6.89 -5.72
C TYR A 44 5.57 6.51 -6.91
N LYS A 45 6.39 7.44 -7.41
CA LYS A 45 7.33 7.13 -8.50
C LYS A 45 8.42 6.15 -8.07
N LEU A 46 9.03 6.36 -6.90
CA LEU A 46 10.14 5.55 -6.41
C LEU A 46 9.77 4.05 -6.33
N VAL A 47 8.57 3.75 -5.87
CA VAL A 47 8.10 2.37 -5.65
C VAL A 47 7.28 1.84 -6.81
N GLY A 48 6.47 2.67 -7.46
CA GLY A 48 5.50 2.28 -8.48
C GLY A 48 6.05 2.17 -9.90
N THR A 49 7.06 2.96 -10.28
CA THR A 49 7.63 2.93 -11.65
C THR A 49 8.09 1.54 -12.12
N PRO A 50 8.73 0.68 -11.29
CA PRO A 50 9.08 -0.69 -11.68
C PRO A 50 7.87 -1.60 -12.00
N TRP A 51 6.68 -1.21 -11.55
CA TRP A 51 5.42 -1.95 -11.70
C TRP A 51 4.42 -1.21 -12.59
N GLU A 52 4.91 -0.23 -13.37
CA GLU A 52 4.11 0.53 -14.35
C GLU A 52 2.89 1.23 -13.73
N TRP A 53 2.99 1.66 -12.47
CA TRP A 53 1.98 2.53 -11.88
C TRP A 53 1.91 3.84 -12.67
N GLY A 54 0.75 4.11 -13.28
CA GLY A 54 0.48 5.30 -14.09
C GLY A 54 -0.90 5.91 -13.87
N ASP A 55 -1.67 5.42 -12.88
CA ASP A 55 -3.01 5.94 -12.57
C ASP A 55 -3.00 7.41 -12.14
N LEU A 56 -1.86 7.93 -11.68
CA LEU A 56 -1.67 9.32 -11.26
C LEU A 56 -0.74 10.12 -12.19
N ASP A 57 -0.45 9.64 -13.41
CA ASP A 57 0.49 10.32 -14.33
C ASP A 57 0.02 11.70 -14.77
N THR A 58 -1.29 11.91 -14.84
CA THR A 58 -1.91 13.20 -15.20
C THR A 58 -1.97 14.19 -14.03
N TRP A 59 -1.68 13.75 -12.81
CA TRP A 59 -1.82 14.58 -11.61
C TRP A 59 -0.75 15.67 -11.53
N GLY A 60 -1.23 16.89 -11.33
CA GLY A 60 -0.43 18.03 -10.91
C GLY A 60 -0.19 18.02 -9.41
N ILE A 61 0.67 18.93 -8.92
CA ILE A 61 0.96 19.01 -7.48
C ILE A 61 -0.27 19.36 -6.64
N SER A 62 -1.21 20.13 -7.20
CA SER A 62 -2.48 20.48 -6.56
C SER A 62 -3.38 19.27 -6.32
N ASP A 63 -3.37 18.29 -7.23
CA ASP A 63 -4.17 17.06 -7.07
C ASP A 63 -3.60 16.20 -5.94
N TRP A 64 -2.26 16.08 -5.90
CA TRP A 64 -1.55 15.44 -4.78
C TRP A 64 -1.86 16.13 -3.46
N GLN A 65 -1.77 17.45 -3.41
CA GLN A 65 -2.05 18.24 -2.22
C GLN A 65 -3.50 18.02 -1.74
N ALA A 66 -4.47 18.10 -2.65
CA ALA A 66 -5.88 17.88 -2.33
C ALA A 66 -6.17 16.47 -1.81
N LEU A 67 -5.36 15.47 -2.15
CA LEU A 67 -5.47 14.11 -1.61
C LEU A 67 -4.82 14.00 -0.21
N VAL A 68 -3.55 14.40 -0.09
CA VAL A 68 -2.75 14.11 1.12
C VAL A 68 -3.11 14.98 2.32
N GLU A 69 -3.75 16.13 2.09
CA GLU A 69 -4.24 17.01 3.16
C GLU A 69 -5.60 16.57 3.74
N GLN A 70 -6.21 15.50 3.23
CA GLN A 70 -7.47 14.99 3.78
C GLN A 70 -7.22 14.25 5.10
N ASP A 71 -8.05 14.50 6.12
CA ASP A 71 -7.98 13.80 7.42
C ASP A 71 -8.12 12.27 7.30
N CYS A 72 -8.74 11.81 6.21
CA CYS A 72 -8.92 10.40 5.89
C CYS A 72 -7.75 9.78 5.10
N HIS A 73 -6.68 10.53 4.82
CA HIS A 73 -5.46 10.06 4.15
C HIS A 73 -4.27 10.19 5.08
N ARG A 74 -3.46 9.12 5.19
CA ARG A 74 -2.22 9.12 5.98
C ARG A 74 -1.14 8.32 5.26
N THR A 75 0.11 8.74 5.43
CA THR A 75 1.27 8.17 4.74
C THR A 75 2.33 7.71 5.72
N TRP A 76 2.91 6.54 5.50
CA TRP A 76 4.04 6.03 6.27
C TRP A 76 5.18 5.61 5.37
N VAL A 77 6.40 5.83 5.85
CA VAL A 77 7.63 5.53 5.12
C VAL A 77 8.49 4.58 5.94
N ALA A 78 8.96 3.53 5.29
CA ALA A 78 9.94 2.63 5.85
C ALA A 78 11.34 3.13 5.51
N TYR A 79 12.22 3.17 6.51
CA TYR A 79 13.62 3.56 6.38
C TYR A 79 14.54 2.42 6.82
N TYR A 80 15.56 2.16 6.01
CA TYR A 80 16.65 1.25 6.33
C TYR A 80 17.97 2.00 6.22
N ARG A 81 18.65 2.19 7.37
CA ARG A 81 19.94 2.90 7.44
C ARG A 81 19.91 4.27 6.73
N GLY A 82 18.82 5.01 6.89
CA GLY A 82 18.61 6.35 6.30
C GLY A 82 18.07 6.36 4.87
N ALA A 83 18.01 5.23 4.17
CA ALA A 83 17.41 5.13 2.85
C ALA A 83 15.93 4.76 2.93
N ILE A 84 15.12 5.25 1.98
CA ILE A 84 13.70 4.88 1.86
C ILE A 84 13.61 3.43 1.36
N ALA A 85 13.16 2.55 2.25
CA ALA A 85 12.99 1.12 1.99
C ALA A 85 11.66 0.80 1.31
N GLY A 86 10.64 1.62 1.54
CA GLY A 86 9.29 1.45 1.02
C GLY A 86 8.34 2.44 1.66
N TYR A 87 7.08 2.38 1.29
CA TYR A 87 6.05 3.22 1.89
C TYR A 87 4.68 2.57 1.73
N TYR A 88 3.70 3.11 2.45
CA TYR A 88 2.31 2.85 2.18
C TYR A 88 1.44 4.06 2.52
N GLU A 89 0.26 4.10 1.90
CA GLU A 89 -0.78 5.08 2.16
C GLU A 89 -2.05 4.36 2.64
N LEU A 90 -2.70 4.95 3.65
CA LEU A 90 -4.03 4.53 4.09
C LEU A 90 -5.04 5.59 3.72
N TYR A 91 -6.20 5.16 3.21
CA TYR A 91 -7.29 6.04 2.82
C TYR A 91 -8.62 5.49 3.36
N ARG A 92 -9.39 6.28 4.12
CA ARG A 92 -10.66 5.86 4.74
C ARG A 92 -11.73 6.95 4.65
N PRO A 93 -12.22 7.25 3.45
CA PRO A 93 -13.14 8.37 3.22
C PRO A 93 -14.51 8.20 3.89
N ASP A 94 -14.93 6.96 4.15
CA ASP A 94 -16.23 6.65 4.76
C ASP A 94 -16.18 6.46 6.29
N GLY A 95 -14.99 6.61 6.89
CA GLY A 95 -14.78 6.46 8.33
C GLY A 95 -14.72 5.01 8.84
N SER A 96 -14.97 3.98 8.01
CA SER A 96 -15.02 2.58 8.46
C SER A 96 -14.22 1.59 7.60
N ASN A 97 -14.05 1.85 6.30
CA ASN A 97 -13.32 0.98 5.38
C ASN A 97 -11.95 1.58 5.01
N ALA A 98 -10.90 1.14 5.70
CA ALA A 98 -9.54 1.58 5.42
C ALA A 98 -8.97 0.83 4.20
N GLU A 99 -8.66 1.57 3.14
CA GLU A 99 -7.92 1.10 1.98
C GLU A 99 -6.42 1.23 2.24
N ILE A 100 -5.64 0.17 1.98
CA ILE A 100 -4.21 0.28 1.75
C ILE A 100 -4.05 0.69 0.28
N ARG A 101 -4.06 1.99 0.02
CA ARG A 101 -4.19 2.56 -1.33
C ARG A 101 -2.96 2.33 -2.18
N TYR A 102 -1.79 2.66 -1.63
CA TYR A 102 -0.50 2.36 -2.23
C TYR A 102 0.36 1.64 -1.22
N PHE A 103 1.10 0.64 -1.68
CA PHE A 103 1.97 -0.16 -0.84
C PHE A 103 3.11 -0.73 -1.66
N GLY A 104 4.34 -0.60 -1.17
CA GLY A 104 5.44 -1.32 -1.76
C GLY A 104 6.81 -0.98 -1.18
N LEU A 105 7.82 -1.65 -1.71
CA LEU A 105 9.22 -1.43 -1.38
C LEU A 105 9.94 -0.80 -2.56
N ALA A 106 10.94 0.02 -2.27
CA ALA A 106 11.86 0.47 -3.30
C ALA A 106 12.66 -0.74 -3.85
N PRO A 107 13.01 -0.78 -5.15
CA PRO A 107 13.58 -1.95 -5.82
C PRO A 107 14.76 -2.61 -5.11
N GLN A 108 15.68 -1.79 -4.57
CA GLN A 108 16.89 -2.25 -3.89
C GLN A 108 16.65 -2.96 -2.56
N PHE A 109 15.40 -2.96 -2.05
CA PHE A 109 15.02 -3.63 -0.80
C PHE A 109 14.07 -4.82 -1.00
N LEU A 110 13.81 -5.19 -2.26
CA LEU A 110 13.10 -6.43 -2.57
C LEU A 110 13.93 -7.64 -2.12
N GLY A 111 13.26 -8.65 -1.58
CA GLY A 111 13.93 -9.85 -1.05
C GLY A 111 14.57 -9.69 0.34
N CYS A 112 14.66 -8.48 0.90
CA CYS A 112 15.21 -8.25 2.25
C CYS A 112 14.27 -8.65 3.40
N GLY A 113 13.10 -9.21 3.09
CA GLY A 113 12.11 -9.61 4.10
C GLY A 113 11.27 -8.47 4.68
N PHE A 114 11.45 -7.22 4.22
CA PHE A 114 10.75 -6.04 4.74
C PHE A 114 9.26 -5.98 4.38
N GLY A 115 8.83 -6.55 3.25
CA GLY A 115 7.46 -6.39 2.75
C GLY A 115 6.39 -6.93 3.70
N GLY A 116 6.64 -8.08 4.34
CA GLY A 116 5.69 -8.61 5.32
C GLY A 116 5.63 -7.79 6.62
N ALA A 117 6.76 -7.21 7.04
CA ALA A 117 6.81 -6.34 8.22
C ALA A 117 6.11 -5.01 7.94
N LEU A 118 6.37 -4.40 6.77
CA LEU A 118 5.70 -3.19 6.32
C LEU A 118 4.18 -3.39 6.22
N LEU A 119 3.73 -4.50 5.64
CA LEU A 119 2.31 -4.80 5.54
C LEU A 119 1.67 -5.03 6.92
N SER A 120 2.36 -5.72 7.83
CA SER A 120 1.87 -5.90 9.20
C SER A 120 1.72 -4.55 9.91
N HIS A 121 2.67 -3.63 9.70
CA HIS A 121 2.58 -2.27 10.21
C HIS A 121 1.42 -1.48 9.59
N ALA A 122 1.20 -1.59 8.28
CA ALA A 122 0.08 -0.94 7.59
C ALA A 122 -1.28 -1.40 8.14
N VAL A 123 -1.46 -2.71 8.32
CA VAL A 123 -2.69 -3.28 8.89
C VAL A 123 -2.90 -2.81 10.33
N ARG A 124 -1.87 -2.83 11.18
CA ARG A 124 -1.96 -2.29 12.55
C ARG A 124 -2.34 -0.80 12.56
N SER A 125 -1.77 -0.03 11.66
CA SER A 125 -2.05 1.42 11.55
C SER A 125 -3.50 1.67 11.11
N ALA A 126 -4.03 0.88 10.17
CA ALA A 126 -5.41 0.97 9.70
C ALA A 126 -6.43 0.62 10.80
N TRP A 127 -6.18 -0.45 11.56
CA TRP A 127 -7.01 -0.82 12.72
C TRP A 127 -6.83 0.14 13.91
N GLY A 128 -5.74 0.91 13.95
CA GLY A 128 -5.51 1.95 14.94
C GLY A 128 -6.43 3.16 14.78
N TRP A 129 -7.04 3.36 13.61
CA TRP A 129 -8.09 4.36 13.45
C TRP A 129 -9.39 3.92 14.14
N SER A 130 -9.89 4.75 15.05
CA SER A 130 -11.18 4.51 15.70
C SER A 130 -12.30 4.39 14.66
N GLY A 131 -13.15 3.36 14.82
CA GLY A 131 -14.27 3.09 13.91
C GLY A 131 -13.93 2.27 12.67
N THR A 132 -12.67 1.83 12.47
CA THR A 132 -12.35 0.91 11.38
C THR A 132 -13.09 -0.42 11.58
N GLU A 133 -13.83 -0.85 10.57
CA GLU A 133 -14.57 -2.11 10.50
C GLU A 133 -13.99 -3.08 9.47
N ARG A 134 -13.25 -2.54 8.49
CA ARG A 134 -12.63 -3.32 7.42
C ARG A 134 -11.33 -2.68 6.95
N VAL A 135 -10.32 -3.51 6.70
CA VAL A 135 -9.11 -3.14 5.97
C VAL A 135 -9.11 -3.87 4.64
N TRP A 136 -8.89 -3.17 3.53
CA TRP A 136 -8.92 -3.76 2.21
C TRP A 136 -7.81 -3.22 1.31
N VAL A 137 -7.52 -3.97 0.25
CA VAL A 137 -6.51 -3.65 -0.75
C VAL A 137 -6.90 -4.31 -2.06
N HIS A 138 -6.40 -3.80 -3.18
CA HIS A 138 -6.42 -4.50 -4.44
C HIS A 138 -5.02 -4.63 -5.01
N THR A 139 -4.79 -5.69 -5.77
CA THR A 139 -3.52 -5.95 -6.46
C THR A 139 -3.80 -6.71 -7.74
N CYS A 140 -3.02 -6.47 -8.78
CA CYS A 140 -3.22 -7.09 -10.07
C CYS A 140 -2.03 -7.93 -10.52
N THR A 141 -2.18 -8.68 -11.61
CA THR A 141 -1.14 -9.53 -12.18
C THR A 141 0.08 -8.76 -12.71
N PHE A 142 0.00 -7.43 -12.86
CA PHE A 142 1.15 -6.58 -13.21
C PHE A 142 1.95 -6.09 -12.00
N ASP A 143 1.40 -6.18 -10.79
CA ASP A 143 2.15 -5.89 -9.57
C ASP A 143 3.25 -6.93 -9.33
N HIS A 144 4.07 -6.68 -8.29
CA HIS A 144 5.08 -7.63 -7.87
C HIS A 144 4.50 -9.05 -7.69
N PRO A 145 5.12 -10.12 -8.25
CA PRO A 145 4.66 -11.52 -8.11
C PRO A 145 4.56 -12.08 -6.68
N ALA A 146 4.95 -11.29 -5.69
CA ALA A 146 4.86 -11.61 -4.27
C ALA A 146 3.72 -10.89 -3.57
N ALA A 147 3.06 -9.90 -4.19
CA ALA A 147 2.05 -9.05 -3.58
C ALA A 147 0.86 -9.87 -3.06
N LEU A 148 0.18 -10.61 -3.93
CA LEU A 148 -0.95 -11.46 -3.54
C LEU A 148 -0.60 -12.45 -2.41
N ARG A 149 0.55 -13.13 -2.54
CA ARG A 149 1.04 -14.07 -1.53
C ARG A 149 1.36 -13.38 -0.21
N ASN A 150 1.90 -12.16 -0.24
CA ASN A 150 2.19 -11.38 0.96
C ASN A 150 0.89 -11.01 1.69
N TYR A 151 -0.13 -10.52 0.98
CA TYR A 151 -1.44 -10.22 1.57
C TYR A 151 -2.07 -11.45 2.22
N GLN A 152 -2.19 -12.55 1.49
CA GLN A 152 -2.76 -13.80 2.01
C GLN A 152 -1.97 -14.35 3.20
N ALA A 153 -0.63 -14.28 3.15
CA ALA A 153 0.21 -14.69 4.26
C ALA A 153 -0.09 -13.88 5.52
N ARG A 154 -0.49 -12.61 5.42
CA ARG A 154 -0.83 -11.72 6.55
C ARG A 154 -2.29 -11.79 6.99
N GLY A 155 -3.08 -12.69 6.40
CA GLY A 155 -4.45 -12.98 6.84
C GLY A 155 -5.55 -12.37 5.98
N PHE A 156 -5.20 -11.63 4.92
CA PHE A 156 -6.20 -11.15 3.96
C PHE A 156 -6.84 -12.31 3.20
N ARG A 157 -8.14 -12.17 2.93
CA ARG A 157 -8.91 -13.08 2.07
C ARG A 157 -9.36 -12.36 0.81
N ILE A 158 -9.38 -13.07 -0.32
CA ILE A 158 -9.95 -12.54 -1.56
C ILE A 158 -11.47 -12.52 -1.41
N PHE A 159 -12.11 -11.36 -1.65
CA PHE A 159 -13.58 -11.24 -1.67
C PHE A 159 -14.14 -10.94 -3.07
N LYS A 160 -13.30 -10.49 -4.00
CA LYS A 160 -13.67 -10.20 -5.38
C LYS A 160 -12.47 -10.37 -6.32
N GLN A 161 -12.74 -10.80 -7.56
CA GLN A 161 -11.78 -10.88 -8.65
C GLN A 161 -12.39 -10.28 -9.91
N GLU A 162 -11.60 -9.55 -10.69
CA GLU A 162 -12.00 -9.00 -11.98
C GLU A 162 -10.93 -9.30 -13.02
N GLU A 163 -11.36 -9.64 -14.22
CA GLU A 163 -10.48 -9.77 -15.39
C GLU A 163 -10.76 -8.60 -16.33
N THR A 164 -9.68 -7.96 -16.79
CA THR A 164 -9.75 -6.87 -17.75
C THR A 164 -8.80 -7.16 -18.90
N GLU A 165 -9.24 -6.93 -20.13
CA GLU A 165 -8.36 -6.96 -21.29
C GLU A 165 -7.47 -5.72 -21.26
N ALA A 166 -6.14 -5.87 -21.21
CA ALA A 166 -5.27 -4.70 -21.30
C ALA A 166 -5.42 -4.08 -22.69
N SER A 167 -6.07 -2.92 -22.75
CA SER A 167 -6.19 -2.15 -23.98
C SER A 167 -4.83 -1.58 -24.36
N GLN A 168 -4.51 -1.64 -25.67
CA GLN A 168 -3.26 -1.19 -26.27
C GLN A 168 -2.97 0.29 -26.06
#